data_AF-M3C760-F1
#
_entry.id   AF-M3C760-F1
#
_cell.length_a   1.000
_cell.length_b   1.000
_cell.length_c   1.000
_cell.angle_alpha   90.00
_cell.angle_beta   90.00
_cell.angle_gamma   90.00
#
_symmetry.space_group_name_H-M   'P 1'
#
loop_
_entity.id
_entity.type
_entity.pdbx_description
1 polymer ?
#
loop_
_entity_poly.entity_id
_entity_poly.type
_entity_poly.pdbx_seq_one_letter_code
_entity_poly.pdbx_strand_id
1 'polypeptide(L)'
;MIGVMQFVIAGVILLVITALGLWRTLAVWNRREPCACQRRNTRRGDSSGCQQIIRAEVLDSSTTDVAQQGPSRRRLKNGLDPRESRAIPNKRLVHAFGINNCFTTAEKQRCAAFKALATKLVILDEEEWIWLADEVDGVCKRHLRSQTKQKLSSLIQLVTMKSILGPLCGFDSSRTDVDAELQVLASEINHQWLRSKEGLTEENKFANQPRLRQALAVIAPAWDGRDETENPLNLILPGYETLWRVVLRGFLEVVFRAKEPDRANWGRALQDFVVDPSLDQLDTGLPQYGGVSVHMIVKEALRLYPPTRRIYRAYQVGAAEPFEASADIEALHRDVATWGVNALKFDPTRWLGNCDHACFRKDNFMPFGNQPFVCVARGRGVKEGEKCLPFGVSMIAVILGGLVAAAGDNTKLVCAGSEWKTDEPLKTGREDYYAENLEVTGSTLVFLHGASGEMTWFRDMKPSNEAARIDYRIAVPP
;
A
#
# COMPACT_ATOMS: atom_id res chain seq x y z
N MET A 1 -62.96 -22.65 -20.28
CA MET A 1 -62.47 -21.84 -19.15
C MET A 1 -60.95 -21.85 -18.99
N ILE A 2 -60.25 -22.96 -19.21
CA ILE A 2 -58.78 -23.04 -19.03
C ILE A 2 -57.98 -22.17 -20.02
N GLY A 3 -58.43 -22.07 -21.29
CA GLY A 3 -57.74 -21.25 -22.31
C GLY A 3 -57.79 -19.75 -22.05
N VAL A 4 -58.88 -19.24 -21.47
CA VAL A 4 -59.00 -17.81 -21.11
C VAL A 4 -58.06 -17.46 -19.95
N MET A 5 -57.86 -18.39 -19.02
CA MET A 5 -56.97 -18.20 -17.86
C MET A 5 -55.49 -18.14 -18.27
N GLN A 6 -55.07 -18.93 -19.28
CA GLN A 6 -53.69 -18.86 -19.81
C GLN A 6 -53.40 -17.54 -20.54
N PHE A 7 -54.37 -16.99 -21.28
CA PHE A 7 -54.21 -15.68 -21.93
C PHE A 7 -54.12 -14.54 -20.93
N VAL A 8 -54.88 -14.60 -19.83
CA VAL A 8 -54.80 -13.59 -18.76
C VAL A 8 -53.46 -13.65 -18.04
N ILE A 9 -52.95 -14.85 -17.75
CA ILE A 9 -51.63 -15.03 -17.10
C ILE A 9 -50.51 -14.53 -18.01
N ALA A 10 -50.54 -14.86 -19.30
CA ALA A 10 -49.55 -14.38 -20.26
C ALA A 10 -49.57 -12.84 -20.41
N GLY A 11 -50.77 -12.24 -20.43
CA GLY A 11 -50.93 -10.79 -20.46
C GLY A 11 -50.38 -10.09 -19.21
N VAL A 12 -50.60 -10.67 -18.02
CA VAL A 12 -50.07 -10.14 -16.75
C VAL A 12 -48.56 -10.28 -16.69
N ILE A 13 -47.98 -11.40 -17.14
CA ILE A 13 -46.53 -11.58 -17.19
C ILE A 13 -45.87 -10.57 -18.14
N LEU A 14 -46.47 -10.34 -19.32
CA LEU A 14 -45.95 -9.36 -20.28
C LEU A 14 -46.03 -7.93 -19.74
N LEU A 15 -47.09 -7.59 -19.02
CA LEU A 15 -47.24 -6.31 -18.30
C LEU A 15 -46.20 -6.14 -17.18
N VAL A 16 -45.89 -7.20 -16.42
CA VAL A 16 -44.86 -7.16 -15.38
C VAL A 16 -43.45 -7.03 -15.98
N ILE A 17 -43.16 -7.74 -17.07
CA ILE A 17 -41.86 -7.64 -17.76
C ILE A 17 -41.67 -6.24 -18.38
N THR A 18 -42.71 -5.69 -19.00
CA THR A 18 -42.65 -4.33 -19.55
C THR A 18 -42.56 -3.27 -18.45
N ALA A 19 -43.28 -3.44 -17.33
CA ALA A 19 -43.16 -2.56 -16.17
C ALA A 19 -41.78 -2.63 -15.51
N LEU A 20 -41.17 -3.82 -15.39
CA LEU A 20 -39.80 -4.00 -14.89
C LEU A 20 -38.76 -3.46 -15.88
N GLY A 21 -39.01 -3.59 -17.19
CA GLY A 21 -38.19 -3.00 -18.24
C GLY A 21 -38.22 -1.46 -18.20
N LEU A 22 -39.42 -0.87 -18.06
CA LEU A 22 -39.63 0.56 -17.86
C LEU A 22 -39.07 1.05 -16.52
N TRP A 23 -39.16 0.26 -15.46
CA TRP A 23 -38.56 0.62 -14.17
C TRP A 23 -37.04 0.52 -14.21
N ARG A 24 -36.46 -0.42 -14.98
CA ARG A 24 -35.00 -0.46 -15.24
C ARG A 24 -34.54 0.71 -16.11
N THR A 25 -35.27 1.09 -17.15
CA THR A 25 -34.91 2.26 -17.97
C THR A 25 -35.15 3.57 -17.24
N LEU A 26 -36.20 3.68 -16.42
CA LEU A 26 -36.41 4.81 -15.50
C LEU A 26 -35.40 4.80 -14.34
N ALA A 27 -34.95 3.66 -13.80
CA ALA A 27 -33.89 3.62 -12.79
C ALA A 27 -32.49 3.90 -13.38
N VAL A 28 -32.30 3.68 -14.68
CA VAL A 28 -31.10 4.09 -15.44
C VAL A 28 -31.19 5.59 -15.81
N TRP A 29 -32.38 6.11 -16.10
CA TRP A 29 -32.59 7.52 -16.49
C TRP A 29 -32.74 8.47 -15.29
N ASN A 30 -33.29 7.99 -14.17
CA ASN A 30 -33.44 8.69 -12.90
C ASN A 30 -32.22 8.51 -11.97
N ARG A 31 -31.18 7.80 -12.45
CA ARG A 31 -29.78 8.02 -12.06
C ARG A 31 -29.16 9.19 -12.86
N ARG A 32 -29.93 10.26 -13.05
CA ARG A 32 -29.32 11.59 -13.20
C ARG A 32 -28.79 11.97 -11.83
N GLU A 33 -27.51 11.67 -11.67
CA GLU A 33 -26.63 12.06 -10.57
C GLU A 33 -27.00 13.46 -10.03
N PRO A 34 -27.30 13.60 -8.73
CA PRO A 34 -27.16 14.88 -8.08
C PRO A 34 -25.65 15.20 -8.01
N CYS A 35 -25.23 16.24 -8.73
CA CYS A 35 -23.91 16.86 -8.68
C CYS A 35 -22.70 15.99 -9.08
N ALA A 36 -22.62 15.64 -10.37
CA ALA A 36 -21.33 15.76 -11.05
C ALA A 36 -20.94 17.25 -11.10
N CYS A 37 -20.34 17.75 -10.02
CA CYS A 37 -19.45 18.89 -10.14
C CYS A 37 -18.42 18.49 -11.19
N GLN A 38 -18.43 19.15 -12.36
CA GLN A 38 -17.42 18.98 -13.39
C GLN A 38 -16.05 19.30 -12.77
N ARG A 39 -15.39 18.29 -12.18
CA ARG A 39 -14.00 18.38 -11.76
C ARG A 39 -13.19 18.53 -13.03
N ARG A 40 -12.85 19.77 -13.37
CA ARG A 40 -11.76 20.08 -14.32
C ARG A 40 -10.46 19.57 -13.70
N ASN A 41 -10.24 18.27 -13.80
CA ASN A 41 -9.12 17.60 -13.17
C ASN A 41 -7.91 17.69 -14.10
N THR A 42 -7.09 18.73 -13.90
CA THR A 42 -5.78 18.81 -14.55
C THR A 42 -4.86 17.75 -13.93
N ARG A 43 -4.43 16.77 -14.73
CA ARG A 43 -3.48 15.72 -14.33
C ARG A 43 -2.16 15.89 -15.09
N ARG A 44 -1.03 15.82 -14.39
CA ARG A 44 0.32 15.92 -14.97
C ARG A 44 1.17 14.72 -14.61
N GLY A 45 1.96 14.23 -15.56
CA GLY A 45 2.91 13.12 -15.38
C GLY A 45 4.35 13.50 -15.73
N ASP A 46 4.62 14.76 -16.06
CA ASP A 46 5.97 15.29 -16.28
C ASP A 46 6.52 15.95 -15.00
N SER A 47 7.85 16.05 -14.90
CA SER A 47 8.54 16.57 -13.70
C SER A 47 8.04 17.95 -13.27
N SER A 48 8.04 18.90 -14.23
CA SER A 48 7.71 20.29 -13.98
C SER A 48 6.25 20.43 -13.54
N GLY A 49 5.33 19.79 -14.26
CA GLY A 49 3.92 19.76 -13.93
C GLY A 49 3.63 19.13 -12.57
N CYS A 50 4.30 18.01 -12.24
CA CYS A 50 4.18 17.39 -10.93
C CYS A 50 4.67 18.32 -9.80
N GLN A 51 5.83 18.96 -9.97
CA GLN A 51 6.38 19.88 -8.97
C GLN A 51 5.51 21.12 -8.79
N GLN A 52 5.01 21.72 -9.88
CA GLN A 52 4.06 22.85 -9.82
C GLN A 52 2.82 22.49 -9.02
N ILE A 53 2.25 21.29 -9.28
CA ILE A 53 1.09 20.81 -8.52
C ILE A 53 1.45 20.56 -7.06
N ILE A 54 2.57 19.89 -6.75
CA ILE A 54 2.94 19.60 -5.36
C ILE A 54 3.10 20.88 -4.53
N ARG A 55 3.71 21.93 -5.11
CA ARG A 55 3.89 23.24 -4.49
C ARG A 55 2.58 24.00 -4.29
N ALA A 56 1.58 23.75 -5.13
CA ALA A 56 0.28 24.40 -5.09
C ALA A 56 0.29 25.93 -5.29
N GLU A 57 1.36 26.49 -5.87
CA GLU A 57 1.54 27.95 -6.00
C GLU A 57 1.01 28.50 -7.33
N VAL A 58 1.32 27.81 -8.43
CA VAL A 58 1.03 28.24 -9.80
C VAL A 58 0.64 27.04 -10.66
N LEU A 59 -0.28 27.25 -11.60
CA LEU A 59 -0.63 26.30 -12.66
C LEU A 59 -0.62 27.01 -14.02
N ASP A 60 0.00 26.44 -15.04
CA ASP A 60 0.03 27.05 -16.39
C ASP A 60 -1.36 26.95 -17.08
N SER A 61 -1.83 28.03 -17.72
CA SER A 61 -3.19 28.14 -18.32
C SER A 61 -3.39 27.37 -19.61
N SER A 62 -2.34 26.90 -20.29
CA SER A 62 -2.45 26.01 -21.46
C SER A 62 -3.01 24.63 -21.10
N THR A 63 -3.53 24.49 -19.88
CA THR A 63 -3.94 23.24 -19.22
C THR A 63 -5.34 23.29 -18.63
N THR A 64 -6.03 24.40 -18.80
CA THR A 64 -7.46 24.52 -18.52
C THR A 64 -8.13 24.66 -19.88
N ASP A 65 -9.18 23.89 -20.16
CA ASP A 65 -10.07 24.06 -21.32
C ASP A 65 -10.85 25.39 -21.22
N VAL A 66 -10.15 26.49 -20.98
CA VAL A 66 -10.66 27.85 -21.07
C VAL A 66 -10.22 28.32 -22.45
N ALA A 67 -11.10 28.10 -23.42
CA ALA A 67 -11.02 28.70 -24.74
C ALA A 67 -11.05 30.23 -24.60
N GLN A 68 -9.88 30.84 -24.38
CA GLN A 68 -9.68 32.27 -24.63
C GLN A 68 -8.44 32.43 -25.51
N GLN A 69 -8.70 32.95 -26.69
CA GLN A 69 -7.78 33.16 -27.81
C GLN A 69 -6.57 34.01 -27.38
N GLY A 70 -5.35 33.51 -27.59
CA GLY A 70 -4.10 34.28 -27.51
C GLY A 70 -2.86 33.45 -27.12
N PRO A 71 -1.66 33.72 -27.69
CA PRO A 71 -0.45 32.88 -27.51
C PRO A 71 0.34 33.15 -26.22
N SER A 72 -0.28 33.69 -25.18
CA SER A 72 0.39 33.98 -23.91
C SER A 72 0.06 32.91 -22.86
N ARG A 73 1.04 32.10 -22.47
CA ARG A 73 0.94 31.19 -21.30
C ARG A 73 0.65 32.03 -20.06
N ARG A 74 -0.60 32.11 -19.61
CA ARG A 74 -0.93 32.77 -18.35
C ARG A 74 -0.64 31.81 -17.20
N ARG A 75 0.19 32.23 -16.26
CA ARG A 75 0.40 31.52 -15.00
C ARG A 75 -0.76 31.84 -14.06
N LEU A 76 -1.56 30.83 -13.74
CA LEU A 76 -2.67 30.93 -12.78
C LEU A 76 -2.09 30.79 -11.38
N LYS A 77 -2.07 31.88 -10.60
CA LYS A 77 -1.66 31.83 -9.19
C LYS A 77 -2.79 31.23 -8.35
N ASN A 78 -2.44 30.31 -7.46
CA ASN A 78 -3.40 29.77 -6.50
C ASN A 78 -3.69 30.81 -5.40
N GLY A 79 -4.97 31.05 -5.13
CA GLY A 79 -5.44 31.91 -4.05
C GLY A 79 -5.46 31.23 -2.68
N LEU A 80 -5.32 29.90 -2.62
CA LEU A 80 -5.28 29.14 -1.37
C LEU A 80 -3.86 29.06 -0.80
N ASP A 81 -3.73 29.05 0.53
CA ASP A 81 -2.45 28.67 1.18
C ASP A 81 -2.10 27.22 0.80
N PRO A 82 -0.81 26.86 0.62
CA PRO A 82 -0.43 25.49 0.27
C PRO A 82 -1.00 24.40 1.20
N ARG A 83 -1.19 24.69 2.50
CA ARG A 83 -1.76 23.73 3.45
C ARG A 83 -3.25 23.57 3.24
N GLU A 84 -3.97 24.66 2.99
CA GLU A 84 -5.39 24.65 2.66
C GLU A 84 -5.64 23.89 1.34
N SER A 85 -4.83 24.19 0.32
CA SER A 85 -4.84 23.49 -0.97
C SER A 85 -4.67 21.97 -0.82
N ARG A 86 -3.82 21.51 0.10
CA ARG A 86 -3.65 20.09 0.44
C ARG A 86 -4.80 19.53 1.27
N ALA A 87 -5.31 20.29 2.23
CA ALA A 87 -6.34 19.82 3.17
C ALA A 87 -7.69 19.57 2.48
N ILE A 88 -8.07 20.42 1.51
CA ILE A 88 -9.37 20.33 0.83
C ILE A 88 -9.62 18.95 0.19
N PRO A 89 -8.74 18.41 -0.68
CA PRO A 89 -8.93 17.07 -1.25
C PRO A 89 -8.91 15.93 -0.22
N ASN A 90 -8.31 16.18 0.95
CA ASN A 90 -8.19 15.21 2.03
C ASN A 90 -9.32 15.30 3.07
N LYS A 91 -10.30 16.20 2.92
CA LYS A 91 -11.48 16.30 3.82
C LYS A 91 -12.23 14.97 3.94
N ARG A 92 -12.27 14.17 2.87
CA ARG A 92 -12.85 12.81 2.90
C ARG A 92 -12.20 11.89 3.93
N LEU A 93 -10.92 12.09 4.25
CA LEU A 93 -10.20 11.27 5.22
C LEU A 93 -10.56 11.65 6.65
N VAL A 94 -10.81 12.94 6.93
CA VAL A 94 -11.39 13.38 8.20
C VAL A 94 -12.73 12.70 8.40
N HIS A 95 -13.59 12.75 7.38
CA HIS A 95 -14.90 12.14 7.42
C HIS A 95 -14.85 10.63 7.66
N ALA A 96 -14.02 9.91 6.88
CA ALA A 96 -13.97 8.45 6.92
C ALA A 96 -13.19 7.87 8.09
N PHE A 97 -12.18 8.58 8.62
CA PHE A 97 -11.27 8.03 9.62
C PHE A 97 -11.18 8.85 10.92
N GLY A 98 -11.84 10.02 11.00
CA GLY A 98 -11.78 10.88 12.17
C GLY A 98 -10.37 11.39 12.48
N ILE A 99 -9.53 11.53 11.44
CA ILE A 99 -8.13 11.94 11.59
C ILE A 99 -7.95 13.45 11.47
N ASN A 100 -7.13 14.01 12.34
CA ASN A 100 -6.78 15.42 12.33
C ASN A 100 -5.27 15.59 12.44
N ASN A 101 -4.60 15.57 11.29
CA ASN A 101 -3.15 15.65 11.20
C ASN A 101 -2.72 16.61 10.08
N CYS A 102 -1.41 16.64 9.83
CA CYS A 102 -0.84 17.50 8.81
C CYS A 102 -1.47 17.26 7.42
N PHE A 103 -1.99 16.08 7.06
CA PHE A 103 -2.57 15.87 5.74
C PHE A 103 -3.97 16.49 5.56
N THR A 104 -4.71 16.67 6.66
CA THR A 104 -6.14 17.02 6.64
C THR A 104 -6.44 18.42 7.14
N THR A 105 -5.48 19.11 7.77
CA THR A 105 -5.65 20.47 8.30
C THR A 105 -4.80 21.52 7.59
N ALA A 106 -5.31 22.76 7.56
CA ALA A 106 -4.55 23.95 7.17
C ALA A 106 -3.79 24.59 8.35
N GLU A 107 -4.11 24.18 9.58
CA GLU A 107 -3.57 24.79 10.79
C GLU A 107 -2.07 24.51 10.96
N LYS A 108 -1.27 25.59 11.02
CA LYS A 108 0.18 25.50 11.08
C LYS A 108 0.69 24.80 12.34
N GLN A 109 0.09 25.11 13.49
CA GLN A 109 0.51 24.57 14.79
C GLN A 109 0.24 23.07 14.85
N ARG A 110 -0.96 22.63 14.47
CA ARG A 110 -1.29 21.21 14.36
C ARG A 110 -0.39 20.45 13.39
N CYS A 111 -0.11 21.02 12.21
CA CYS A 111 0.83 20.44 11.25
C CYS A 111 2.25 20.28 11.86
N ALA A 112 2.71 21.28 12.60
CA ALA A 112 4.03 21.27 13.22
C ALA A 112 4.11 20.23 14.35
N ALA A 113 3.09 20.14 15.21
CA ALA A 113 3.01 19.16 16.28
C ALA A 113 3.02 17.72 15.74
N PHE A 114 2.15 17.42 14.76
CA PHE A 114 2.13 16.12 14.11
C PHE A 114 3.48 15.78 13.46
N LYS A 115 4.09 16.74 12.74
CA LYS A 115 5.39 16.52 12.10
C LYS A 115 6.48 16.25 13.12
N ALA A 116 6.51 16.98 14.24
CA ALA A 116 7.48 16.78 15.31
C ALA A 116 7.35 15.38 15.92
N LEU A 117 6.12 14.95 16.22
CA LEU A 117 5.83 13.60 16.71
C LEU A 117 6.29 12.55 15.70
N ALA A 118 5.83 12.64 14.45
CA ALA A 118 6.16 11.67 13.42
C ALA A 118 7.68 11.63 13.13
N THR A 119 8.36 12.78 13.17
CA THR A 119 9.83 12.85 13.03
C THR A 119 10.53 12.14 14.19
N LYS A 120 10.08 12.30 15.43
CA LYS A 120 10.64 11.59 16.58
C LYS A 120 10.54 10.07 16.41
N LEU A 121 9.39 9.57 15.94
CA LEU A 121 9.13 8.13 15.80
C LEU A 121 9.90 7.45 14.66
N VAL A 122 10.35 8.21 13.66
CA VAL A 122 11.08 7.66 12.49
C VAL A 122 12.59 7.86 12.58
N ILE A 123 13.10 8.40 13.69
CA ILE A 123 14.54 8.52 13.93
C ILE A 123 14.90 7.49 15.00
N LEU A 124 15.48 6.39 14.56
CA LEU A 124 15.94 5.30 15.40
C LEU A 124 17.49 5.27 15.41
N ASP A 125 18.08 4.94 16.56
CA ASP A 125 19.49 4.58 16.67
C ASP A 125 19.77 3.14 16.22
N GLU A 126 21.04 2.75 16.28
CA GLU A 126 21.52 1.43 15.85
C GLU A 126 20.88 0.29 16.64
N GLU A 127 20.81 0.40 17.97
CA GLU A 127 20.20 -0.64 18.83
C GLU A 127 18.70 -0.79 18.55
N GLU A 128 18.00 0.34 18.39
CA GLU A 128 16.59 0.37 18.00
C GLU A 128 16.36 -0.30 16.63
N TRP A 129 17.27 -0.11 15.67
CA TRP A 129 17.20 -0.78 14.36
C TRP A 129 17.48 -2.27 14.43
N ILE A 130 18.48 -2.71 15.19
CA ILE A 130 18.81 -4.12 15.39
C ILE A 130 17.61 -4.84 16.03
N TRP A 131 17.06 -4.27 17.11
CA TRP A 131 15.89 -4.82 17.77
C TRP A 131 14.68 -4.90 16.83
N LEU A 132 14.42 -3.84 16.06
CA LEU A 132 13.32 -3.81 15.11
C LEU A 132 13.50 -4.86 14.00
N ALA A 133 14.72 -5.04 13.50
CA ALA A 133 15.00 -6.02 12.46
C ALA A 133 14.78 -7.46 12.95
N ASP A 134 15.21 -7.78 14.17
CA ASP A 134 14.97 -9.07 14.82
C ASP A 134 13.47 -9.35 15.04
N GLU A 135 12.73 -8.36 15.55
CA GLU A 135 11.27 -8.48 15.72
C GLU A 135 10.55 -8.73 14.39
N VAL A 136 10.90 -7.98 13.35
CA VAL A 136 10.30 -8.13 12.02
C VAL A 136 10.63 -9.49 11.42
N ASP A 137 11.87 -9.96 11.54
CA ASP A 137 12.28 -11.28 11.09
C ASP A 137 11.52 -12.38 11.84
N GLY A 138 11.37 -12.26 13.16
CA GLY A 138 10.56 -13.16 13.98
C GLY A 138 9.09 -13.18 13.58
N VAL A 139 8.50 -12.03 13.25
CA VAL A 139 7.13 -11.94 12.70
C VAL A 139 7.04 -12.62 11.33
N CYS A 140 7.98 -12.36 10.41
CA CYS A 140 8.00 -12.96 9.08
C CYS A 140 8.11 -14.49 9.16
N LYS A 141 9.05 -15.01 9.95
CA LYS A 141 9.26 -16.46 10.15
C LYS A 141 8.02 -17.14 10.72
N ARG A 142 7.39 -16.55 11.75
CA ARG A 142 6.17 -17.12 12.37
C ARG A 142 5.01 -17.26 11.39
N HIS A 143 4.78 -16.24 10.58
CA HIS A 143 3.60 -16.21 9.71
C HIS A 143 3.82 -16.92 8.38
N LEU A 144 4.98 -16.75 7.74
CA LEU A 144 5.26 -17.29 6.40
C LEU A 144 5.70 -18.76 6.42
N ARG A 145 6.33 -19.25 7.51
CA ARG A 145 6.69 -20.68 7.64
C ARG A 145 5.54 -21.56 8.10
N SER A 146 4.34 -21.00 8.26
CA SER A 146 3.16 -21.83 8.48
C SER A 146 2.96 -22.76 7.27
N GLN A 147 2.71 -24.04 7.50
CA GLN A 147 2.47 -25.03 6.43
C GLN A 147 1.08 -24.90 5.78
N THR A 148 0.42 -23.76 5.99
CA THR A 148 -0.93 -23.51 5.51
C THR A 148 -0.90 -22.60 4.31
N LYS A 149 -1.80 -22.86 3.38
CA LYS A 149 -2.08 -22.00 2.24
C LYS A 149 -2.69 -20.68 2.76
N GLN A 150 -2.07 -19.55 2.43
CA GLN A 150 -2.46 -18.23 2.95
C GLN A 150 -2.49 -17.17 1.86
N LYS A 151 -3.42 -16.22 1.98
CA LYS A 151 -3.52 -15.07 1.09
C LYS A 151 -2.33 -14.13 1.29
N LEU A 152 -1.54 -13.92 0.24
CA LEU A 152 -0.30 -13.14 0.30
C LEU A 152 -0.52 -11.69 0.72
N SER A 153 -1.58 -11.05 0.23
CA SER A 153 -1.90 -9.68 0.64
C SER A 153 -2.22 -9.58 2.13
N SER A 154 -3.03 -10.50 2.66
CA SER A 154 -3.33 -10.57 4.10
C SER A 154 -2.07 -10.82 4.94
N LEU A 155 -1.18 -11.71 4.48
CA LEU A 155 0.09 -11.97 5.16
C LEU A 155 0.96 -10.70 5.22
N ILE A 156 1.22 -10.06 4.07
CA ILE A 156 2.09 -8.89 4.01
C ILE A 156 1.48 -7.71 4.76
N GLN A 157 0.16 -7.58 4.76
CA GLN A 157 -0.55 -6.60 5.58
C GLN A 157 -0.31 -6.82 7.07
N LEU A 158 -0.47 -8.06 7.56
CA LEU A 158 -0.24 -8.37 8.96
C LEU A 158 1.20 -8.12 9.37
N VAL A 159 2.15 -8.65 8.60
CA VAL A 159 3.59 -8.46 8.84
C VAL A 159 3.90 -6.97 8.86
N THR A 160 3.48 -6.20 7.85
CA THR A 160 3.77 -4.76 7.80
C THR A 160 3.13 -4.01 8.96
N MET A 161 1.89 -4.33 9.32
CA MET A 161 1.17 -3.67 10.41
C MET A 161 1.92 -3.90 11.74
N LYS A 162 2.26 -5.15 12.07
CA LYS A 162 3.05 -5.47 13.27
C LYS A 162 4.39 -4.75 13.26
N SER A 163 5.08 -4.77 12.11
CA SER A 163 6.41 -4.17 11.95
C SER A 163 6.44 -2.66 12.23
N ILE A 164 5.34 -1.93 11.99
CA ILE A 164 5.32 -0.47 12.23
C ILE A 164 4.66 -0.07 13.55
N LEU A 165 3.77 -0.90 14.11
CA LEU A 165 3.01 -0.52 15.29
C LEU A 165 3.90 -0.41 16.54
N GLY A 166 4.94 -1.23 16.65
CA GLY A 166 5.96 -1.10 17.70
C GLY A 166 6.60 0.29 17.69
N PRO A 167 7.30 0.68 16.62
CA PRO A 167 7.90 2.02 16.50
C PRO A 167 6.89 3.19 16.60
N LEU A 168 5.66 3.03 16.09
CA LEU A 168 4.69 4.14 16.03
C LEU A 168 3.89 4.37 17.32
N CYS A 169 3.61 3.31 18.09
CA CYS A 169 2.76 3.42 19.28
C CYS A 169 3.14 2.46 20.41
N GLY A 170 4.34 1.87 20.41
CA GLY A 170 4.81 0.97 21.47
C GLY A 170 4.10 -0.37 21.52
N PHE A 171 3.51 -0.82 20.41
CA PHE A 171 2.79 -2.09 20.33
C PHE A 171 3.76 -3.28 20.36
N ASP A 172 3.42 -4.31 21.14
CA ASP A 172 4.16 -5.58 21.15
C ASP A 172 3.86 -6.41 19.90
N SER A 173 4.77 -6.35 18.93
CA SER A 173 4.71 -7.07 17.64
C SER A 173 4.66 -8.59 17.80
N SER A 174 5.06 -9.12 18.96
CA SER A 174 5.09 -10.55 19.23
C SER A 174 3.71 -11.15 19.51
N ARG A 175 2.74 -10.33 19.93
CA ARG A 175 1.36 -10.74 20.28
C ARG A 175 0.63 -11.37 19.12
N THR A 176 0.19 -12.61 19.26
CA THR A 176 -0.61 -13.33 18.24
C THR A 176 -2.11 -13.28 18.50
N ASP A 177 -2.51 -12.95 19.73
CA ASP A 177 -3.91 -12.90 20.17
C ASP A 177 -4.72 -11.77 19.50
N VAL A 178 -4.04 -10.83 18.83
CA VAL A 178 -4.64 -9.68 18.12
C VAL A 178 -4.50 -9.78 16.60
N ASP A 179 -3.99 -10.90 16.07
CA ASP A 179 -3.75 -11.05 14.63
C ASP A 179 -5.06 -10.97 13.83
N ALA A 180 -6.17 -11.49 14.37
CA ALA A 180 -7.48 -11.40 13.74
C ALA A 180 -7.96 -9.94 13.65
N GLU A 181 -7.80 -9.17 14.72
CA GLU A 181 -8.17 -7.76 14.80
C GLU A 181 -7.29 -6.88 13.90
N LEU A 182 -5.99 -7.19 13.79
CA LEU A 182 -5.09 -6.52 12.84
C LEU A 182 -5.54 -6.75 11.39
N GLN A 183 -5.99 -7.96 11.05
CA GLN A 183 -6.56 -8.26 9.73
C GLN A 183 -7.87 -7.51 9.49
N VAL A 184 -8.76 -7.45 10.49
CA VAL A 184 -9.99 -6.65 10.41
C VAL A 184 -9.64 -5.18 10.20
N LEU A 185 -8.71 -4.63 10.97
CA LEU A 185 -8.23 -3.25 10.85
C LEU A 185 -7.69 -2.96 9.45
N ALA A 186 -6.84 -3.84 8.91
CA ALA A 186 -6.30 -3.75 7.56
C ALA A 186 -7.41 -3.72 6.49
N SER A 187 -8.38 -4.63 6.60
CA SER A 187 -9.53 -4.74 5.70
C SER A 187 -10.41 -3.49 5.75
N GLU A 188 -10.77 -3.04 6.95
CA GLU A 188 -11.59 -1.85 7.15
C GLU A 188 -10.89 -0.59 6.66
N ILE A 189 -9.58 -0.41 6.92
CA ILE A 189 -8.81 0.72 6.37
C ILE A 189 -8.96 0.80 4.84
N ASN A 190 -8.82 -0.33 4.14
CA ASN A 190 -8.95 -0.35 2.69
C ASN A 190 -10.40 -0.10 2.23
N HIS A 191 -11.36 -0.75 2.88
CA HIS A 191 -12.79 -0.62 2.57
C HIS A 191 -13.27 0.83 2.73
N GLN A 192 -12.97 1.46 3.87
CA GLN A 192 -13.39 2.83 4.15
C GLN A 192 -12.65 3.84 3.27
N TRP A 193 -11.40 3.56 2.89
CA TRP A 193 -10.69 4.39 1.92
C TRP A 193 -11.38 4.39 0.55
N LEU A 194 -11.85 3.24 0.07
CA LEU A 194 -12.58 3.14 -1.20
C LEU A 194 -13.92 3.88 -1.13
N ARG A 195 -14.73 3.60 -0.10
CA ARG A 195 -16.03 4.26 0.10
C ARG A 195 -15.93 5.78 0.26
N SER A 196 -14.86 6.29 0.88
CA SER A 196 -14.64 7.74 1.02
C SER A 196 -14.47 8.49 -0.32
N LYS A 197 -14.24 7.77 -1.43
CA LYS A 197 -14.18 8.36 -2.78
C LYS A 197 -15.54 8.50 -3.43
N GLU A 198 -16.54 7.77 -2.97
CA GLU A 198 -17.91 7.75 -3.52
C GLU A 198 -18.75 8.93 -3.01
N GLY A 199 -18.34 9.56 -1.91
CA GLY A 199 -19.01 10.72 -1.33
C GLY A 199 -18.76 10.83 0.18
N LEU A 200 -19.38 11.82 0.82
CA LEU A 200 -19.41 11.98 2.28
C LEU A 200 -20.84 11.65 2.74
N THR A 201 -21.08 10.43 3.19
CA THR A 201 -22.42 9.95 3.60
C THR A 201 -22.41 9.57 5.06
N GLU A 202 -23.52 9.66 5.79
CA GLU A 202 -23.52 9.32 7.22
C GLU A 202 -23.04 7.88 7.47
N GLU A 203 -23.27 6.93 6.57
CA GLU A 203 -22.81 5.54 6.69
C GLU A 203 -21.29 5.38 6.54
N ASN A 204 -20.59 6.34 5.92
CA ASN A 204 -19.13 6.31 5.78
C ASN A 204 -18.42 7.29 6.73
N LYS A 205 -19.15 7.87 7.68
CA LYS A 205 -18.60 8.70 8.76
C LYS A 205 -17.93 7.82 9.80
N PHE A 206 -16.75 8.23 10.28
CA PHE A 206 -15.95 7.46 11.23
C PHE A 206 -16.74 7.00 12.47
N ALA A 207 -17.58 7.90 13.02
CA ALA A 207 -18.43 7.60 14.17
C ALA A 207 -19.35 6.39 13.96
N ASN A 208 -19.76 6.14 12.71
CA ASN A 208 -20.71 5.11 12.30
C ASN A 208 -20.03 3.83 11.76
N GLN A 209 -18.75 3.63 12.05
CA GLN A 209 -17.96 2.47 11.61
C GLN A 209 -17.55 1.57 12.80
N PRO A 210 -18.48 0.76 13.35
CA PRO A 210 -18.22 -0.01 14.58
C PRO A 210 -17.10 -1.02 14.42
N ARG A 211 -16.98 -1.68 13.26
CA ARG A 211 -15.92 -2.67 13.01
C ARG A 211 -14.53 -2.06 13.04
N LEU A 212 -14.33 -0.93 12.35
CA LEU A 212 -13.07 -0.20 12.38
C LEU A 212 -12.73 0.26 13.80
N ARG A 213 -13.70 0.86 14.50
CA ARG A 213 -13.50 1.38 15.86
C ARG A 213 -13.20 0.29 16.89
N GLN A 214 -13.86 -0.87 16.80
CA GLN A 214 -13.61 -2.01 17.67
C GLN A 214 -12.21 -2.59 17.44
N ALA A 215 -11.80 -2.79 16.19
CA ALA A 215 -10.46 -3.25 15.88
C ALA A 215 -9.40 -2.26 16.39
N LEU A 216 -9.64 -0.96 16.23
CA LEU A 216 -8.73 0.08 16.70
C LEU A 216 -8.61 0.12 18.24
N ALA A 217 -9.71 -0.12 18.97
CA ALA A 217 -9.69 -0.17 20.43
C ALA A 217 -8.86 -1.34 20.98
N VAL A 218 -8.76 -2.46 20.26
CA VAL A 218 -7.91 -3.60 20.65
C VAL A 218 -6.43 -3.27 20.45
N ILE A 219 -6.09 -2.56 19.36
CA ILE A 219 -4.71 -2.23 19.01
C ILE A 219 -4.17 -1.04 19.81
N ALA A 220 -5.02 -0.06 20.10
CA ALA A 220 -4.67 1.17 20.81
C ALA A 220 -5.63 1.44 21.98
N PRO A 221 -5.59 0.60 23.03
CA PRO A 221 -6.55 0.67 24.15
C PRO A 221 -6.45 1.95 24.98
N ALA A 222 -5.34 2.69 24.89
CA ALA A 222 -5.15 3.96 25.58
C ALA A 222 -5.97 5.12 25.00
N TRP A 223 -6.45 5.00 23.75
CA TRP A 223 -7.23 6.05 23.11
C TRP A 223 -8.74 5.85 23.34
N ASP A 224 -9.40 6.85 23.90
CA ASP A 224 -10.82 6.82 24.29
C ASP A 224 -11.81 7.01 23.13
N GLY A 225 -11.29 7.24 21.91
CA GLY A 225 -12.08 7.44 20.71
C GLY A 225 -12.63 8.85 20.52
N ARG A 226 -12.23 9.83 21.34
CA ARG A 226 -12.79 11.20 21.32
C ARG A 226 -11.86 12.22 20.72
N ASP A 227 -10.58 12.20 21.08
CA ASP A 227 -9.60 13.16 20.58
C ASP A 227 -9.11 12.77 19.18
N GLU A 228 -9.50 13.55 18.17
CA GLU A 228 -9.11 13.36 16.77
C GLU A 228 -7.61 13.61 16.51
N THR A 229 -6.92 14.32 17.40
CA THR A 229 -5.48 14.58 17.31
C THR A 229 -4.65 13.41 17.83
N GLU A 230 -5.17 12.70 18.83
CA GLU A 230 -4.58 11.48 19.41
C GLU A 230 -5.11 10.19 18.74
N ASN A 231 -5.96 10.31 17.71
CA ASN A 231 -6.45 9.16 16.95
C ASN A 231 -5.27 8.36 16.35
N PRO A 232 -5.10 7.07 16.67
CA PRO A 232 -3.97 6.27 16.20
C PRO A 232 -3.91 6.15 14.67
N LEU A 233 -5.05 6.31 13.97
CA LEU A 233 -5.10 6.35 12.51
C LEU A 233 -4.32 7.53 11.92
N ASN A 234 -3.99 8.56 12.71
CA ASN A 234 -3.11 9.64 12.29
C ASN A 234 -1.71 9.14 11.90
N LEU A 235 -1.21 8.10 12.57
CA LEU A 235 0.09 7.49 12.30
C LEU A 235 -0.03 6.21 11.48
N ILE A 236 -1.04 5.38 11.77
CA ILE A 236 -1.24 4.10 11.07
C ILE A 236 -1.50 4.33 9.59
N LEU A 237 -2.43 5.20 9.18
CA LEU A 237 -2.75 5.38 7.76
C LEU A 237 -1.54 5.76 6.89
N PRO A 238 -0.75 6.80 7.21
CA PRO A 238 0.43 7.14 6.42
C PRO A 238 1.56 6.12 6.53
N GLY A 239 1.76 5.47 7.69
CA GLY A 239 2.85 4.52 7.93
C GLY A 239 2.60 3.11 7.41
N TYR A 240 1.35 2.62 7.46
CA TYR A 240 0.97 1.26 7.06
C TYR A 240 0.52 1.18 5.61
N GLU A 241 -0.49 1.97 5.25
CA GLU A 241 -1.28 1.72 4.03
C GLU A 241 -0.43 1.85 2.77
N THR A 242 0.51 2.79 2.82
CA THR A 242 1.42 3.08 1.72
C THR A 242 2.58 2.08 1.69
N LEU A 243 3.05 1.63 2.86
CA LEU A 243 4.20 0.74 3.03
C LEU A 243 3.93 -0.71 2.59
N TRP A 244 2.83 -1.32 3.04
CA TRP A 244 2.58 -2.75 2.74
C TRP A 244 2.47 -2.99 1.23
N ARG A 245 2.03 -1.98 0.48
CA ARG A 245 1.88 -2.08 -0.98
C ARG A 245 3.21 -2.14 -1.70
N VAL A 246 4.17 -1.31 -1.31
CA VAL A 246 5.52 -1.35 -1.90
C VAL A 246 6.25 -2.61 -1.47
N VAL A 247 6.10 -3.05 -0.21
CA VAL A 247 6.63 -4.33 0.28
C VAL A 247 6.08 -5.51 -0.51
N LEU A 248 4.75 -5.60 -0.71
CA LEU A 248 4.14 -6.67 -1.52
C LEU A 248 4.75 -6.75 -2.91
N ARG A 249 4.92 -5.61 -3.57
CA ARG A 249 5.42 -5.58 -4.95
C ARG A 249 6.92 -5.85 -5.00
N GLY A 250 7.70 -5.30 -4.06
CA GLY A 250 9.11 -5.64 -3.91
C GLY A 250 9.33 -7.14 -3.66
N PHE A 251 8.51 -7.75 -2.81
CA PHE A 251 8.56 -9.19 -2.54
C PHE A 251 8.27 -10.01 -3.79
N LEU A 252 7.22 -9.65 -4.53
CA LEU A 252 6.88 -10.31 -5.79
C LEU A 252 7.97 -10.17 -6.85
N GLU A 253 8.58 -8.98 -6.96
CA GLU A 253 9.68 -8.73 -7.90
C GLU A 253 10.91 -9.56 -7.53
N VAL A 254 11.35 -9.54 -6.27
CA VAL A 254 12.57 -10.22 -5.84
C VAL A 254 12.40 -11.73 -5.83
N VAL A 255 11.31 -12.25 -5.27
CA VAL A 255 11.16 -13.70 -5.05
C VAL A 255 10.65 -14.44 -6.28
N PHE A 256 9.71 -13.85 -7.03
CA PHE A 256 9.01 -14.57 -8.09
C PHE A 256 9.33 -14.09 -9.50
N ARG A 257 9.62 -12.80 -9.72
CA ARG A 257 9.90 -12.26 -11.07
C ARG A 257 11.38 -12.15 -11.41
N ALA A 258 12.26 -11.96 -10.43
CA ALA A 258 13.70 -11.93 -10.64
C ALA A 258 14.16 -13.29 -11.17
N LYS A 259 15.08 -13.27 -12.13
CA LYS A 259 15.72 -14.44 -12.71
C LYS A 259 17.03 -14.72 -11.98
N GLU A 260 17.56 -15.94 -12.10
CA GLU A 260 18.92 -16.20 -11.66
C GLU A 260 19.94 -15.50 -12.58
N PRO A 261 21.06 -14.98 -12.05
CA PRO A 261 21.50 -15.03 -10.64
C PRO A 261 20.97 -13.88 -9.77
N ASP A 262 20.22 -12.93 -10.35
CA ASP A 262 19.75 -11.71 -9.68
C ASP A 262 18.88 -12.02 -8.44
N ARG A 263 17.99 -13.01 -8.54
CA ARG A 263 17.16 -13.45 -7.41
C ARG A 263 18.00 -13.82 -6.19
N ALA A 264 18.98 -14.70 -6.35
CA ALA A 264 19.86 -15.13 -5.27
C ALA A 264 20.70 -13.96 -4.72
N ASN A 265 21.25 -13.15 -5.62
CA ASN A 265 22.08 -11.99 -5.29
C ASN A 265 21.32 -10.94 -4.47
N TRP A 266 20.14 -10.51 -4.96
CA TRP A 266 19.31 -9.51 -4.30
C TRP A 266 18.73 -10.05 -3.00
N GLY A 267 18.35 -11.33 -3.00
CA GLY A 267 17.85 -12.02 -1.81
C GLY A 267 18.90 -12.06 -0.70
N ARG A 268 20.16 -12.34 -1.04
CA ARG A 268 21.27 -12.30 -0.08
C ARG A 268 21.51 -10.88 0.47
N ALA A 269 21.55 -9.87 -0.39
CA ALA A 269 21.73 -8.48 0.04
C ALA A 269 20.69 -8.07 1.11
N LEU A 270 19.42 -8.41 0.86
CA LEU A 270 18.32 -8.11 1.77
C LEU A 270 18.39 -8.91 3.07
N GLN A 271 18.78 -10.18 3.03
CA GLN A 271 18.96 -11.02 4.22
C GLN A 271 20.10 -10.49 5.09
N ASP A 272 21.24 -10.16 4.49
CA ASP A 272 22.40 -9.66 5.23
C ASP A 272 22.08 -8.30 5.89
N PHE A 273 21.24 -7.46 5.27
CA PHE A 273 20.77 -6.20 5.88
C PHE A 273 19.79 -6.38 7.04
N VAL A 274 19.04 -7.48 7.10
CA VAL A 274 18.22 -7.80 8.27
C VAL A 274 19.12 -8.19 9.45
N VAL A 275 20.24 -8.86 9.18
CA VAL A 275 21.22 -9.25 10.21
C VAL A 275 22.02 -8.04 10.70
N ASP A 276 22.41 -7.15 9.79
CA ASP A 276 23.14 -5.91 10.07
C ASP A 276 22.42 -4.71 9.43
N PRO A 277 21.44 -4.09 10.12
CA PRO A 277 20.75 -2.91 9.64
C PRO A 277 21.61 -1.65 9.84
N SER A 278 22.76 -1.60 9.17
CA SER A 278 23.68 -0.46 9.20
C SER A 278 23.63 0.38 7.92
N LEU A 279 24.11 1.62 7.98
CA LEU A 279 24.24 2.47 6.79
C LEU A 279 25.18 1.85 5.75
N ASP A 280 26.27 1.24 6.22
CA ASP A 280 27.26 0.62 5.35
C ASP A 280 26.65 -0.58 4.64
N GLN A 281 25.94 -1.46 5.35
CA GLN A 281 25.26 -2.59 4.72
C GLN A 281 24.13 -2.15 3.78
N LEU A 282 23.42 -1.05 4.09
CA LEU A 282 22.38 -0.50 3.21
C LEU A 282 22.95 -0.02 1.85
N ASP A 283 24.06 0.72 1.90
CA ASP A 283 24.62 1.43 0.74
C ASP A 283 25.64 0.59 -0.05
N THR A 284 26.23 -0.45 0.54
CA THR A 284 27.30 -1.24 -0.09
C THR A 284 26.76 -2.21 -1.15
N GLY A 285 27.30 -2.11 -2.37
CA GLY A 285 27.07 -3.06 -3.45
C GLY A 285 28.22 -4.05 -3.54
N LEU A 286 28.04 -5.27 -3.01
CA LEU A 286 29.08 -6.30 -3.02
C LEU A 286 28.97 -7.22 -4.26
N PRO A 287 30.07 -7.87 -4.70
CA PRO A 287 30.02 -8.81 -5.82
C PRO A 287 29.00 -9.94 -5.63
N GLN A 288 28.84 -10.46 -4.40
CA GLN A 288 27.83 -11.48 -4.08
C GLN A 288 26.39 -10.97 -4.12
N TYR A 289 26.19 -9.65 -4.23
CA TYR A 289 24.89 -9.02 -4.48
C TYR A 289 24.70 -8.69 -5.96
N GLY A 290 25.61 -9.11 -6.85
CA GLY A 290 25.60 -8.69 -8.25
C GLY A 290 26.01 -7.23 -8.44
N GLY A 291 26.73 -6.66 -7.47
CA GLY A 291 27.17 -5.26 -7.47
C GLY A 291 26.10 -4.24 -7.07
N VAL A 292 24.84 -4.64 -6.86
CA VAL A 292 23.78 -3.75 -6.37
C VAL A 292 23.74 -3.71 -4.84
N SER A 293 23.30 -2.59 -4.27
CA SER A 293 23.05 -2.46 -2.83
C SER A 293 21.57 -2.61 -2.48
N VAL A 294 21.28 -2.85 -1.19
CA VAL A 294 19.90 -2.90 -0.68
C VAL A 294 19.15 -1.60 -0.96
N HIS A 295 19.82 -0.46 -0.81
CA HIS A 295 19.26 0.84 -1.15
C HIS A 295 18.81 0.93 -2.61
N MET A 296 19.56 0.33 -3.54
CA MET A 296 19.19 0.32 -4.96
C MET A 296 17.95 -0.53 -5.23
N ILE A 297 17.84 -1.71 -4.59
CA ILE A 297 16.67 -2.59 -4.69
C ILE A 297 15.41 -1.86 -4.20
N VAL A 298 15.49 -1.24 -3.03
CA VAL A 298 14.35 -0.50 -2.45
C VAL A 298 14.00 0.74 -3.26
N LYS A 299 14.99 1.49 -3.76
CA LYS A 299 14.73 2.64 -4.63
C LYS A 299 14.04 2.24 -5.93
N GLU A 300 14.39 1.11 -6.50
CA GLU A 300 13.70 0.61 -7.69
C GLU A 300 12.26 0.21 -7.40
N ALA A 301 11.99 -0.42 -6.24
CA ALA A 301 10.63 -0.70 -5.79
C ALA A 301 9.82 0.59 -5.59
N LEU A 302 10.39 1.60 -4.93
CA LEU A 302 9.76 2.90 -4.72
C LEU A 302 9.53 3.68 -6.02
N ARG A 303 10.41 3.53 -7.02
CA ARG A 303 10.24 4.12 -8.34
C ARG A 303 9.11 3.44 -9.10
N LEU A 304 9.17 2.12 -9.24
CA LEU A 304 8.21 1.39 -10.08
C LEU A 304 6.81 1.32 -9.42
N TYR A 305 6.78 1.34 -8.08
CA TYR A 305 5.58 1.22 -7.25
C TYR A 305 5.52 2.31 -6.17
N PRO A 306 5.42 3.60 -6.55
CA PRO A 306 5.44 4.69 -5.60
C PRO A 306 4.24 4.57 -4.64
N PRO A 307 4.48 4.63 -3.31
CA PRO A 307 3.41 4.45 -2.33
C PRO A 307 2.28 5.47 -2.48
N THR A 308 2.62 6.70 -2.85
CA THR A 308 1.66 7.74 -3.26
C THR A 308 1.69 7.90 -4.77
N ARG A 309 0.76 7.24 -5.46
CA ARG A 309 0.62 7.31 -6.94
C ARG A 309 0.22 8.70 -7.43
N ARG A 310 -0.61 9.42 -6.66
CA ARG A 310 -1.13 10.74 -7.02
C ARG A 310 -1.17 11.67 -5.84
N ILE A 311 -0.73 12.92 -6.05
CA ILE A 311 -0.78 14.00 -5.05
C ILE A 311 -1.79 15.04 -5.54
N TYR A 312 -2.88 15.21 -4.79
CA TYR A 312 -3.95 16.16 -5.12
C TYR A 312 -3.77 17.50 -4.42
N ARG A 313 -4.18 18.56 -5.10
CA ARG A 313 -4.24 19.94 -4.59
C ARG A 313 -5.49 20.64 -5.11
N ALA A 314 -6.11 21.45 -4.26
CA ALA A 314 -7.15 22.37 -4.66
C ALA A 314 -6.56 23.72 -5.13
N TYR A 315 -7.21 24.34 -6.10
CA TYR A 315 -6.84 25.62 -6.67
C TYR A 315 -8.03 26.56 -6.66
N GLN A 316 -7.81 27.79 -6.21
CA GLN A 316 -8.77 28.90 -6.27
C GLN A 316 -8.16 30.00 -7.12
N VAL A 317 -8.80 30.38 -8.23
CA VAL A 317 -8.27 31.42 -9.14
C VAL A 317 -9.28 32.55 -9.25
N GLY A 318 -8.95 33.70 -8.65
CA GLY A 318 -9.88 34.83 -8.55
C GLY A 318 -11.18 34.42 -7.85
N ALA A 319 -12.32 34.78 -8.44
CA ALA A 319 -13.65 34.46 -7.92
C ALA A 319 -14.24 33.15 -8.47
N ALA A 320 -13.49 32.34 -9.21
CA ALA A 320 -13.97 31.06 -9.75
C ALA A 320 -14.10 30.00 -8.66
N GLU A 321 -15.01 29.03 -8.80
CA GLU A 321 -15.11 27.92 -7.85
C GLU A 321 -13.79 27.12 -7.74
N PRO A 322 -13.44 26.59 -6.55
CA PRO A 322 -12.25 25.78 -6.37
C PRO A 322 -12.29 24.53 -7.27
N PHE A 323 -11.15 24.16 -7.85
CA PHE A 323 -10.99 22.92 -8.61
C PHE A 323 -9.78 22.12 -8.14
N GLU A 324 -9.72 20.83 -8.46
CA GLU A 324 -8.63 19.95 -8.08
C GLU A 324 -7.66 19.71 -9.26
N ALA A 325 -6.37 19.66 -8.95
CA ALA A 325 -5.33 19.15 -9.85
C ALA A 325 -4.51 18.07 -9.15
N SER A 326 -3.94 17.15 -9.94
CA SER A 326 -3.16 16.04 -9.39
C SER A 326 -1.84 15.82 -10.12
N ALA A 327 -0.75 15.71 -9.37
CA ALA A 327 0.52 15.18 -9.84
C ALA A 327 0.43 13.65 -9.89
N ASP A 328 0.66 13.04 -11.06
CA ASP A 328 0.68 11.60 -11.26
C ASP A 328 2.13 11.10 -11.18
N ILE A 329 2.53 10.77 -9.95
CA ILE A 329 3.90 10.35 -9.59
C ILE A 329 4.23 9.00 -10.24
N GLU A 330 3.25 8.11 -10.34
CA GLU A 330 3.43 6.82 -10.99
C GLU A 330 3.68 6.98 -12.49
N ALA A 331 2.94 7.85 -13.18
CA ALA A 331 3.18 8.15 -14.58
C ALA A 331 4.59 8.74 -14.79
N LEU A 332 4.99 9.69 -13.93
CA LEU A 332 6.34 10.28 -13.98
C LEU A 332 7.44 9.24 -13.76
N HIS A 333 7.25 8.32 -12.81
CA HIS A 333 8.26 7.31 -12.50
C HIS A 333 8.35 6.20 -13.54
N ARG A 334 7.36 6.09 -14.41
CA ARG A 334 7.27 5.10 -15.50
C ARG A 334 7.47 5.71 -16.89
N ASP A 335 7.72 7.01 -16.96
CA ASP A 335 7.94 7.71 -18.21
C ASP A 335 9.23 7.23 -18.89
N VAL A 336 9.11 6.75 -20.13
CA VAL A 336 10.22 6.23 -20.94
C VAL A 336 11.21 7.34 -21.30
N ALA A 337 10.73 8.56 -21.52
CA ALA A 337 11.62 9.69 -21.77
C ALA A 337 12.48 10.02 -20.54
N THR A 338 11.95 9.75 -19.34
CA THR A 338 12.64 9.98 -18.08
C THR A 338 13.56 8.83 -17.64
N TRP A 339 13.09 7.59 -17.79
CA TRP A 339 13.73 6.42 -17.18
C TRP A 339 14.29 5.42 -18.20
N GLY A 340 14.24 5.77 -19.49
CA GLY A 340 14.75 4.96 -20.59
C GLY A 340 13.79 3.86 -21.04
N VAL A 341 14.19 3.11 -22.05
CA VAL A 341 13.37 2.06 -22.69
C VAL A 341 12.94 0.94 -21.73
N ASN A 342 13.65 0.76 -20.63
CA ASN A 342 13.35 -0.20 -19.57
C ASN A 342 12.60 0.44 -18.38
N ALA A 343 11.96 1.61 -18.53
CA ALA A 343 11.23 2.30 -17.46
C ALA A 343 10.18 1.43 -16.74
N LEU A 344 9.58 0.48 -17.46
CA LEU A 344 8.54 -0.41 -16.94
C LEU A 344 9.09 -1.70 -16.31
N LYS A 345 10.41 -1.94 -16.39
CA LYS A 345 11.06 -3.12 -15.82
C LYS A 345 11.60 -2.80 -14.43
N PHE A 346 11.48 -3.77 -13.52
CA PHE A 346 12.17 -3.72 -12.24
C PHE A 346 13.64 -4.05 -12.44
N ASP A 347 14.49 -3.04 -12.30
CA ASP A 347 15.93 -3.15 -12.55
C ASP A 347 16.73 -2.34 -11.51
N PRO A 348 17.17 -2.97 -10.40
CA PRO A 348 18.02 -2.31 -9.41
C PRO A 348 19.35 -1.80 -9.98
N THR A 349 19.85 -2.39 -11.07
CA THR A 349 21.13 -1.98 -11.68
C THR A 349 21.06 -0.59 -12.31
N ARG A 350 19.86 -0.05 -12.53
CA ARG A 350 19.59 1.34 -12.94
C ARG A 350 20.24 2.38 -12.02
N TRP A 351 20.52 1.98 -10.79
CA TRP A 351 21.12 2.82 -9.77
C TRP A 351 22.65 2.64 -9.68
N LEU A 352 23.25 1.71 -10.44
CA LEU A 352 24.70 1.53 -10.53
C LEU A 352 25.35 2.75 -11.20
N GLY A 353 26.42 3.23 -10.57
CA GLY A 353 27.10 4.45 -10.96
C GLY A 353 26.33 5.73 -10.62
N ASN A 354 27.07 6.77 -10.25
CA ASN A 354 26.59 8.14 -10.28
C ASN A 354 26.45 8.61 -11.74
N CYS A 355 25.78 7.83 -12.60
CA CYS A 355 25.59 8.22 -14.00
C CYS A 355 25.08 9.67 -14.04
N ASP A 356 25.84 10.50 -14.76
CA ASP A 356 25.82 11.97 -14.86
C ASP A 356 24.48 12.61 -15.27
N HIS A 357 23.38 11.84 -15.21
CA HIS A 357 22.00 12.29 -15.14
C HIS A 357 21.56 12.62 -13.70
N ALA A 358 22.49 12.96 -12.80
CA ALA A 358 22.20 13.30 -11.40
C ALA A 358 21.20 14.47 -11.25
N CYS A 359 21.15 15.38 -12.22
CA CYS A 359 20.15 16.45 -12.32
C CYS A 359 18.77 15.93 -12.78
N PHE A 360 18.74 14.93 -13.67
CA PHE A 360 17.48 14.40 -14.21
C PHE A 360 16.78 13.44 -13.24
N ARG A 361 17.53 12.64 -12.45
CA ARG A 361 16.92 11.71 -11.48
C ARG A 361 16.45 12.39 -10.18
N LYS A 362 17.11 13.47 -9.74
CA LYS A 362 16.76 14.16 -8.47
C LYS A 362 15.35 14.76 -8.50
N ASP A 363 14.96 15.35 -9.61
CA ASP A 363 13.68 16.02 -9.76
C ASP A 363 12.54 15.08 -10.17
N ASN A 364 12.88 13.90 -10.68
CA ASN A 364 11.92 12.90 -11.16
C ASN A 364 11.62 11.80 -10.14
N PHE A 365 12.56 11.47 -9.26
CA PHE A 365 12.37 10.50 -8.19
C PHE A 365 11.72 11.15 -6.96
N MET A 366 10.38 11.10 -6.91
CA MET A 366 9.55 11.71 -5.87
C MET A 366 8.65 10.73 -5.09
N PRO A 367 9.12 9.52 -4.68
CA PRO A 367 8.26 8.56 -3.98
C PRO A 367 7.84 9.07 -2.59
N PHE A 368 8.59 10.02 -2.04
CA PHE A 368 8.37 10.67 -0.75
C PHE A 368 7.80 12.10 -0.88
N GLY A 369 7.26 12.44 -2.05
CA GLY A 369 6.81 13.79 -2.38
C GLY A 369 7.95 14.79 -2.56
N ASN A 370 7.60 16.08 -2.56
CA ASN A 370 8.54 17.18 -2.74
C ASN A 370 8.11 18.41 -1.90
N GLN A 371 8.95 19.44 -1.87
CA GLN A 371 8.66 20.69 -1.18
C GLN A 371 7.33 21.29 -1.65
N PRO A 372 6.54 21.88 -0.74
CA PRO A 372 6.85 22.13 0.68
C PRO A 372 6.48 20.96 1.63
N PHE A 373 5.91 19.87 1.12
CA PHE A 373 5.35 18.78 1.93
C PHE A 373 6.11 17.47 1.74
N VAL A 374 7.34 17.45 2.22
CA VAL A 374 8.22 16.27 2.19
C VAL A 374 7.83 15.27 3.29
N CYS A 375 7.76 13.98 2.94
CA CYS A 375 7.56 12.90 3.90
C CYS A 375 8.67 12.85 4.95
N VAL A 376 8.30 12.69 6.23
CA VAL A 376 9.25 12.59 7.36
C VAL A 376 10.18 11.40 7.24
N ALA A 377 9.73 10.31 6.60
CA ALA A 377 10.49 9.08 6.41
C ALA A 377 11.50 9.14 5.24
N ARG A 378 11.61 10.27 4.51
CA ARG A 378 12.50 10.41 3.35
C ARG A 378 13.98 10.47 3.73
N GLY A 379 14.28 11.23 4.77
CA GLY A 379 15.64 11.69 5.07
C GLY A 379 16.34 10.82 6.09
N ARG A 380 17.67 10.95 6.14
CA ARG A 380 18.47 10.49 7.28
C ARG A 380 18.31 11.50 8.40
N GLY A 381 17.88 11.04 9.57
CA GLY A 381 17.97 11.81 10.80
C GLY A 381 19.43 11.98 11.23
N VAL A 382 19.65 12.78 12.26
CA VAL A 382 20.91 12.81 13.00
C VAL A 382 20.55 12.63 14.47
N LYS A 383 21.18 11.66 15.13
CA LYS A 383 21.07 11.43 16.58
C LYS A 383 22.50 11.37 17.11
N GLU A 384 22.79 12.19 18.12
CA GLU A 384 24.11 12.23 18.78
C GLU A 384 25.32 12.47 17.85
N GLY A 385 25.11 13.14 16.71
CA GLY A 385 26.18 13.44 15.74
C GLY A 385 26.38 12.39 14.66
N GLU A 386 25.68 11.26 14.75
CA GLU A 386 25.73 10.17 13.77
C GLU A 386 24.54 10.21 12.81
N LYS A 387 24.79 9.81 11.56
CA LYS A 387 23.74 9.74 10.55
C LYS A 387 22.90 8.49 10.82
N CYS A 388 21.60 8.67 11.02
CA CYS A 388 20.69 7.55 11.14
C CYS A 388 20.36 6.95 9.76
N LEU A 389 19.93 5.70 9.75
CA LEU A 389 19.28 5.08 8.60
C LEU A 389 18.07 5.90 8.12
N PRO A 390 17.84 6.02 6.80
CA PRO A 390 16.62 6.64 6.26
C PRO A 390 15.43 5.71 6.47
N PHE A 391 14.60 5.99 7.48
CA PHE A 391 13.51 5.12 7.94
C PHE A 391 12.66 4.52 6.83
N GLY A 392 12.18 5.32 5.87
CA GLY A 392 11.30 4.82 4.83
C GLY A 392 11.94 3.76 3.93
N VAL A 393 13.23 3.91 3.63
CA VAL A 393 13.98 2.93 2.83
C VAL A 393 14.34 1.72 3.68
N SER A 394 14.86 1.95 4.88
CA SER A 394 15.32 0.89 5.78
C SER A 394 14.18 0.01 6.26
N MET A 395 13.02 0.59 6.58
CA MET A 395 11.84 -0.19 6.96
C MET A 395 11.34 -1.10 5.84
N ILE A 396 11.36 -0.62 4.58
CA ILE A 396 11.03 -1.47 3.42
C ILE A 396 12.05 -2.60 3.30
N ALA A 397 13.35 -2.29 3.43
CA ALA A 397 14.41 -3.28 3.34
C ALA A 397 14.33 -4.36 4.42
N VAL A 398 14.08 -3.97 5.68
CA VAL A 398 13.92 -4.89 6.81
C VAL A 398 12.73 -5.84 6.58
N ILE A 399 11.54 -5.30 6.26
CA ILE A 399 10.36 -6.15 6.03
C ILE A 399 10.55 -7.04 4.80
N LEU A 400 11.09 -6.49 3.71
CA LEU A 400 11.34 -7.24 2.49
C LEU A 400 12.37 -8.35 2.72
N GLY A 401 13.46 -8.07 3.42
CA GLY A 401 14.50 -9.04 3.77
C GLY A 401 13.98 -10.14 4.68
N GLY A 402 13.19 -9.79 5.71
CA GLY A 402 12.57 -10.79 6.59
C GLY A 402 11.62 -11.72 5.83
N LEU A 403 10.80 -11.16 4.91
CA LEU A 403 9.93 -11.96 4.05
C LEU A 403 10.72 -12.86 3.10
N VAL A 404 11.78 -12.35 2.48
CA VAL A 404 12.67 -13.13 1.59
C VAL A 404 13.36 -14.27 2.37
N ALA A 405 13.88 -13.98 3.56
CA ALA A 405 14.50 -14.97 4.44
C ALA A 405 13.51 -16.06 4.87
N ALA A 406 12.24 -15.68 5.10
CA ALA A 406 11.21 -16.59 5.55
C ALA A 406 10.60 -17.44 4.42
N ALA A 407 10.57 -16.95 3.17
CA ALA A 407 10.06 -17.69 2.01
C ALA A 407 10.91 -18.93 1.69
N GLY A 408 12.25 -18.77 1.65
CA GLY A 408 13.16 -19.85 1.23
C GLY A 408 12.86 -20.39 -0.19
N ASP A 409 13.63 -21.39 -0.60
CA ASP A 409 13.61 -21.89 -2.00
C ASP A 409 12.31 -22.62 -2.39
N ASN A 410 11.58 -23.11 -1.39
CA ASN A 410 10.40 -23.94 -1.63
C ASN A 410 9.08 -23.17 -1.59
N THR A 411 9.11 -21.87 -1.30
CA THR A 411 7.89 -21.07 -1.32
C THR A 411 7.34 -20.99 -2.74
N LYS A 412 6.07 -21.39 -2.89
CA LYS A 412 5.36 -21.33 -4.16
C LYS A 412 4.28 -20.25 -4.10
N LEU A 413 4.19 -19.49 -5.19
CA LEU A 413 3.06 -18.61 -5.45
C LEU A 413 2.05 -19.36 -6.31
N VAL A 414 0.84 -19.51 -5.78
CA VAL A 414 -0.31 -20.03 -6.52
C VAL A 414 -1.15 -18.83 -6.95
N CYS A 415 -1.34 -18.66 -8.26
CA CYS A 415 -2.17 -17.60 -8.82
C CYS A 415 -3.48 -18.21 -9.36
N ALA A 416 -4.63 -17.78 -8.84
CA ALA A 416 -5.90 -18.05 -9.52
C ALA A 416 -6.05 -17.07 -10.71
N GLY A 417 -5.62 -17.49 -11.90
CA GLY A 417 -5.73 -16.67 -13.12
C GLY A 417 -4.64 -16.97 -14.15
N SER A 418 -4.58 -16.14 -15.20
CA SER A 418 -3.55 -16.22 -16.24
C SER A 418 -2.14 -15.94 -15.70
N GLU A 419 -1.12 -16.51 -16.35
CA GLU A 419 0.30 -16.26 -16.05
C GLU A 419 0.63 -14.77 -15.96
N TRP A 420 1.52 -14.44 -15.03
CA TRP A 420 1.97 -13.07 -14.82
C TRP A 420 2.99 -12.68 -15.87
N LYS A 421 2.68 -11.64 -16.64
CA LYS A 421 3.64 -11.02 -17.54
C LYS A 421 4.82 -10.44 -16.77
N THR A 422 6.02 -10.91 -17.08
CA THR A 422 7.26 -10.46 -16.43
C THR A 422 7.84 -9.19 -17.07
N ASP A 423 7.24 -8.70 -18.15
CA ASP A 423 7.65 -7.50 -18.91
C ASP A 423 6.81 -6.25 -18.58
N GLU A 424 5.71 -6.37 -17.83
CA GLU A 424 4.85 -5.25 -17.41
C GLU A 424 4.94 -4.99 -15.89
N PRO A 425 4.75 -3.77 -15.40
CA PRO A 425 4.71 -3.50 -13.96
C PRO A 425 3.52 -4.22 -13.30
N LEU A 426 3.73 -4.69 -12.06
CA LEU A 426 2.66 -5.21 -11.22
C LEU A 426 1.53 -4.17 -11.06
N LYS A 427 0.30 -4.66 -10.96
CA LYS A 427 -0.87 -3.79 -10.83
C LYS A 427 -0.86 -3.03 -9.50
N THR A 428 -1.31 -1.79 -9.50
CA THR A 428 -1.17 -0.85 -8.36
C THR A 428 -2.50 -0.32 -7.82
N GLY A 429 -3.61 -0.82 -8.34
CA GLY A 429 -4.96 -0.65 -7.83
C GLY A 429 -5.12 -1.21 -6.42
N ARG A 430 -6.13 -0.70 -5.72
CA ARG A 430 -6.32 -1.05 -4.31
C ARG A 430 -6.81 -2.47 -4.13
N GLU A 431 -7.56 -2.99 -5.09
CA GLU A 431 -8.23 -4.30 -5.03
C GLU A 431 -7.53 -5.39 -5.84
N ASP A 432 -6.50 -5.04 -6.64
CA ASP A 432 -5.84 -5.96 -7.58
C ASP A 432 -5.33 -7.23 -6.89
N TYR A 433 -4.88 -7.13 -5.64
CA TYR A 433 -4.39 -8.27 -4.86
C TYR A 433 -5.31 -8.68 -3.71
N TYR A 434 -6.52 -8.10 -3.65
CA TYR A 434 -7.58 -8.55 -2.77
C TYR A 434 -8.52 -9.54 -3.46
N ALA A 435 -8.78 -9.36 -4.75
CA ALA A 435 -9.62 -10.25 -5.54
C ALA A 435 -8.83 -11.41 -6.18
N GLU A 436 -7.54 -11.20 -6.47
CA GLU A 436 -6.67 -12.26 -6.98
C GLU A 436 -6.29 -13.21 -5.82
N ASN A 437 -6.62 -14.50 -5.94
CA ASN A 437 -6.21 -15.52 -4.97
C ASN A 437 -4.71 -15.81 -5.14
N LEU A 438 -3.88 -14.85 -4.74
CA LEU A 438 -2.46 -15.08 -4.57
C LEU A 438 -2.23 -15.76 -3.25
N GLU A 439 -1.82 -17.00 -3.34
CA GLU A 439 -1.65 -17.84 -2.18
C GLU A 439 -0.22 -18.30 -2.11
N VAL A 440 0.39 -18.13 -0.94
CA VAL A 440 1.74 -18.60 -0.67
C VAL A 440 1.67 -19.83 0.24
N THR A 441 2.54 -20.79 -0.04
CA THR A 441 2.70 -22.03 0.74
C THR A 441 4.16 -22.18 1.15
N GLY A 442 4.45 -22.46 2.43
CA GLY A 442 5.76 -22.99 2.85
C GLY A 442 5.90 -24.48 2.51
N SER A 443 7.10 -24.96 2.16
CA SER A 443 7.41 -26.42 1.98
C SER A 443 7.00 -27.25 3.21
N THR A 444 6.45 -28.47 3.14
CA THR A 444 6.08 -29.44 2.07
C THR A 444 4.89 -30.26 2.61
N LEU A 445 3.84 -30.53 1.82
CA LEU A 445 3.57 -31.86 1.23
C LEU A 445 2.56 -31.74 0.09
N VAL A 446 2.99 -31.95 -1.15
CA VAL A 446 2.10 -32.41 -2.22
C VAL A 446 2.84 -33.45 -3.06
N PHE A 447 2.36 -34.69 -2.97
CA PHE A 447 2.67 -35.76 -3.90
C PHE A 447 2.21 -35.33 -5.30
N LEU A 448 3.13 -35.27 -6.25
CA LEU A 448 2.80 -35.28 -7.66
C LEU A 448 2.71 -36.74 -8.10
N HIS A 449 1.51 -37.26 -8.35
CA HIS A 449 1.26 -38.21 -9.44
C HIS A 449 -0.21 -38.14 -9.85
N GLY A 450 -0.42 -37.90 -11.14
CA GLY A 450 -1.73 -37.80 -11.75
C GLY A 450 -1.58 -37.74 -13.27
N ALA A 451 -0.87 -38.70 -13.84
CA ALA A 451 -0.98 -39.03 -15.26
C ALA A 451 -1.20 -40.54 -15.38
N SER A 452 -2.34 -40.87 -15.97
CA SER A 452 -2.79 -42.19 -16.43
C SER A 452 -3.22 -43.22 -15.38
N GLY A 453 -4.40 -43.80 -15.63
CA GLY A 453 -4.67 -45.21 -15.36
C GLY A 453 -5.59 -45.49 -14.19
N GLU A 454 -6.77 -46.00 -14.54
CA GLU A 454 -7.76 -46.71 -13.72
C GLU A 454 -7.23 -47.32 -12.41
N MET A 455 -7.98 -47.17 -11.32
CA MET A 455 -7.91 -48.12 -10.21
C MET A 455 -9.30 -48.55 -9.75
N THR A 456 -9.50 -49.85 -9.87
CA THR A 456 -10.58 -50.69 -9.40
C THR A 456 -10.69 -50.68 -7.88
N TRP A 457 -11.93 -50.72 -7.39
CA TRP A 457 -12.26 -50.87 -5.98
C TRP A 457 -12.05 -52.32 -5.52
N PHE A 458 -11.23 -52.53 -4.49
CA PHE A 458 -11.29 -53.69 -3.57
C PHE A 458 -10.96 -53.17 -2.16
N ARG A 459 -11.93 -52.99 -1.26
CA ARG A 459 -12.65 -53.95 -0.40
C ARG A 459 -11.93 -54.22 0.95
N ASP A 460 -12.55 -53.66 2.00
CA ASP A 460 -12.63 -54.08 3.41
C ASP A 460 -11.35 -54.36 4.23
N MET A 461 -11.13 -53.55 5.28
CA MET A 461 -11.40 -53.91 6.69
C MET A 461 -10.87 -52.83 7.67
N LYS A 462 -11.74 -52.41 8.59
CA LYS A 462 -11.42 -51.91 9.96
C LYS A 462 -12.13 -52.88 10.94
N PRO A 463 -11.87 -52.89 12.26
CA PRO A 463 -10.90 -52.12 13.06
C PRO A 463 -10.15 -52.96 14.13
N SER A 464 -9.11 -52.38 14.76
CA SER A 464 -8.87 -52.60 16.20
C SER A 464 -8.20 -51.38 16.85
N ASN A 465 -8.78 -50.98 17.99
CA ASN A 465 -8.23 -50.04 18.96
C ASN A 465 -7.13 -50.72 19.77
N GLU A 466 -6.04 -50.03 20.12
CA GLU A 466 -5.68 -49.74 21.53
C GLU A 466 -4.39 -48.90 21.67
N ALA A 467 -4.52 -47.90 22.55
CA ALA A 467 -3.55 -47.28 23.44
C ALA A 467 -2.06 -47.09 23.04
N ALA A 468 -1.64 -45.83 23.00
CA ALA A 468 -0.40 -45.39 23.66
C ALA A 468 -0.50 -43.90 24.07
N ARG A 469 -0.61 -43.65 25.38
CA ARG A 469 -0.35 -42.36 26.02
C ARG A 469 1.17 -42.16 26.10
N ILE A 470 1.68 -40.98 25.78
CA ILE A 470 3.01 -40.54 26.19
C ILE A 470 2.85 -39.21 26.93
N ASP A 471 3.28 -39.25 28.20
CA ASP A 471 3.21 -38.24 29.24
C ASP A 471 4.49 -37.38 29.18
N TYR A 472 4.35 -36.05 29.17
CA TYR A 472 5.49 -35.13 29.31
C TYR A 472 5.38 -34.40 30.65
N ARG A 473 6.14 -34.88 31.65
CA ARG A 473 6.41 -34.13 32.89
C ARG A 473 7.63 -33.25 32.68
N ILE A 474 7.43 -31.94 32.87
CA ILE A 474 8.49 -30.93 32.90
C ILE A 474 9.08 -30.93 34.32
N ALA A 475 10.38 -31.18 34.42
CA ALA A 475 11.15 -30.97 35.64
C ALA A 475 11.66 -29.52 35.67
N VAL A 476 11.45 -28.84 36.80
CA VAL A 476 12.08 -27.55 37.13
C VAL A 476 13.21 -27.85 38.13
N PRO A 477 14.42 -27.31 37.93
CA PRO A 477 15.44 -27.28 38.98
C PRO A 477 15.87 -25.83 39.30
N PRO A 478 16.65 -25.62 40.37
CA PRO A 478 16.21 -25.29 41.73
C PRO A 478 16.17 -23.78 42.02
#